data_AF-A0A150PNJ7-F1
#
_entry.id   AF-A0A150PNJ7-F1
#
_cell.length_a   1.000
_cell.length_b   1.000
_cell.length_c   1.000
_cell.angle_alpha   90.00
_cell.angle_beta   90.00
_cell.angle_gamma   90.00
#
_symmetry.space_group_name_H-M   'P 1'
#
loop_
_entity.id
_entity.type
_entity.pdbx_description
1 polymer ?
#
loop_
_entity_poly.entity_id
_entity_poly.type
_entity_poly.pdbx_seq_one_letter_code
_entity_poly.pdbx_strand_id
1 'polypeptide(L)'
;MVFDPVSWNRRDITADAAAYAVNQPGGMVVIDWHSPPCNYDIGTSDFAEAIETPLATLTVDGQEVPIYAQGGGTPFYAETYYARSLGSSADIPENLKCICKIANDLPIAEGSHAGISARVWLVAHARYVAQFFREHGLDGEPIVLRPFHEHTGAWFWWGQPYWNCGALLGDDQAVTGPDAYRAAYRTFAEALLGEPGMENVIFAYSTDKLQKLSDGEVTPAEAKVRDPESLSRDMLRARLVEELTELGAAYVSPLQQVILDQSLAQGGAPSSEALQAYYLEAYPGDDLVDLLGIDLYYPYERAASSADLEDMKRMAGAVAEIGAAKGKPHALTETGTYRLHLLHRVSKLAAGGSLTLYPAEHVSRWHDTLFDQALKADFLASYGLGSASAVVLSPAEVAGLFPGAGQGALTEDWYNEHLLEIARGAGVSYVLTWQTYYDGSGFDDEPVYYYVPFPEHPEAENFRRFAQDPAVCFDAMACHP
;
A
#
# COMPACT_ATOMS: atom_id res chain seq x y z
N MET A 1 -1.55 11.34 3.45
CA MET A 1 -0.61 11.27 4.58
C MET A 1 -0.75 9.91 5.22
N VAL A 2 0.30 9.41 5.85
CA VAL A 2 0.20 8.17 6.60
C VAL A 2 0.15 8.50 8.08
N PHE A 3 -0.92 8.11 8.77
CA PHE A 3 -0.92 8.00 10.21
C PHE A 3 -0.15 6.73 10.59
N ASP A 4 1.14 6.93 10.70
CA ASP A 4 2.06 6.03 11.36
C ASP A 4 2.49 6.81 12.62
N PRO A 5 2.38 6.27 13.84
CA PRO A 5 2.90 6.91 15.04
C PRO A 5 4.44 6.98 15.00
N VAL A 6 5.08 7.37 13.90
CA VAL A 6 6.54 7.40 13.77
C VAL A 6 7.17 8.43 14.70
N SER A 7 8.23 8.06 15.41
CA SER A 7 9.01 8.98 16.26
C SER A 7 9.89 9.97 15.49
N TRP A 8 10.12 9.75 14.20
CA TRP A 8 10.96 10.61 13.36
C TRP A 8 10.22 11.89 12.98
N ASN A 9 10.39 12.96 13.78
CA ASN A 9 10.33 14.40 13.46
C ASN A 9 9.21 14.94 12.55
N ARG A 10 8.21 14.14 12.19
CA ARG A 10 7.19 14.51 11.21
C ARG A 10 5.78 14.34 11.72
N ARG A 11 5.50 13.71 12.87
CA ARG A 11 4.12 13.62 13.39
C ARG A 11 3.51 15.01 13.55
N ASP A 12 4.17 15.89 14.30
CA ASP A 12 3.70 17.25 14.52
C ASP A 12 3.70 18.06 13.22
N ILE A 13 4.76 17.95 12.40
CA ILE A 13 4.85 18.66 11.10
C ILE A 13 3.75 18.21 10.13
N THR A 14 3.44 16.92 10.10
CA THR A 14 2.40 16.32 9.25
C THR A 14 1.04 16.74 9.76
N ALA A 15 0.84 16.80 11.07
CA ALA A 15 -0.37 17.33 11.68
C ALA A 15 -0.57 18.82 11.36
N ASP A 16 0.49 19.63 11.48
CA ASP A 16 0.47 21.05 11.12
C ASP A 16 0.16 21.24 9.62
N ALA A 17 0.73 20.40 8.75
CA ALA A 17 0.42 20.39 7.32
C ALA A 17 -1.03 19.98 7.05
N ALA A 18 -1.55 19.01 7.79
CA ALA A 18 -2.96 18.59 7.72
C ALA A 18 -3.89 19.74 8.12
N ALA A 19 -3.63 20.35 9.28
CA ALA A 19 -4.41 21.46 9.80
C ALA A 19 -4.35 22.65 8.84
N TYR A 20 -3.17 22.96 8.30
CA TYR A 20 -3.02 23.99 7.28
C TYR A 20 -3.85 23.67 6.03
N ALA A 21 -3.76 22.43 5.52
CA ALA A 21 -4.44 22.00 4.31
C ALA A 21 -5.95 22.07 4.45
N VAL A 22 -6.54 21.52 5.53
CA VAL A 22 -8.00 21.61 5.76
C VAL A 22 -8.48 23.05 5.84
N ASN A 23 -7.67 23.95 6.41
CA ASN A 23 -8.01 25.37 6.51
C ASN A 23 -7.88 26.15 5.18
N GLN A 24 -7.37 25.53 4.11
CA GLN A 24 -7.38 26.15 2.79
C GLN A 24 -8.75 25.97 2.12
N PRO A 25 -9.22 26.93 1.30
CA PRO A 25 -10.42 26.76 0.50
C PRO A 25 -10.39 25.45 -0.29
N GLY A 26 -11.35 24.55 -0.01
CA GLY A 26 -11.45 23.19 -0.56
C GLY A 26 -10.18 22.36 -0.49
N GLY A 27 -9.34 22.62 0.51
CA GLY A 27 -8.31 21.70 0.92
C GLY A 27 -8.92 20.40 1.41
N MET A 28 -8.25 19.30 1.09
CA MET A 28 -8.69 17.95 1.46
C MET A 28 -7.50 17.24 2.09
N VAL A 29 -7.78 16.52 3.16
CA VAL A 29 -6.79 15.69 3.85
C VAL A 29 -7.24 14.24 3.79
N VAL A 30 -6.36 13.41 3.22
CA VAL A 30 -6.49 11.95 3.23
C VAL A 30 -5.39 11.39 4.12
N ILE A 31 -5.79 10.52 5.05
CA ILE A 31 -4.91 9.88 6.02
C ILE A 31 -5.10 8.37 5.96
N ASP A 32 -4.01 7.64 5.79
CA ASP A 32 -4.02 6.18 5.91
C ASP A 32 -3.72 5.81 7.33
N TRP A 33 -4.43 4.83 7.88
CA TRP A 33 -4.06 4.29 9.17
C TRP A 33 -3.17 3.07 8.99
N HIS A 34 -1.95 3.14 9.52
CA HIS A 34 -1.04 1.99 9.60
C HIS A 34 -0.73 1.66 11.06
N SER A 35 -0.56 0.36 11.30
CA SER A 35 -0.14 -0.14 12.60
C SER A 35 0.59 -1.46 12.43
N PRO A 36 1.62 -1.75 13.25
CA PRO A 36 2.16 -3.06 13.39
C PRO A 36 1.07 -4.06 13.75
N PRO A 37 1.35 -5.35 13.50
CA PRO A 37 0.48 -6.38 14.00
C PRO A 37 0.40 -6.29 15.51
N CYS A 38 -0.74 -6.72 16.04
CA CYS A 38 -1.06 -6.76 17.46
C CYS A 38 0.00 -7.46 18.34
N ASN A 39 0.83 -8.34 17.79
CA ASN A 39 1.90 -9.05 18.51
C ASN A 39 3.28 -8.38 18.36
N TYR A 40 3.37 -7.19 17.79
CA TYR A 40 4.67 -6.55 17.55
C TYR A 40 5.42 -6.30 18.86
N ASP A 41 6.69 -6.67 18.88
CA ASP A 41 7.58 -6.41 20.00
C ASP A 41 8.39 -5.12 19.77
N ILE A 42 8.00 -4.06 20.46
CA ILE A 42 8.64 -2.74 20.38
C ILE A 42 10.12 -2.79 20.78
N GLY A 43 10.51 -3.71 21.67
CA GLY A 43 11.91 -3.89 22.05
C GLY A 43 12.80 -4.40 20.91
N THR A 44 12.20 -4.94 19.84
CA THR A 44 12.92 -5.40 18.64
C THR A 44 12.99 -4.37 17.52
N SER A 45 12.40 -3.19 17.72
CA SER A 45 12.48 -2.12 16.73
C SER A 45 13.90 -1.58 16.61
N ASP A 46 14.33 -1.27 15.38
CA ASP A 46 15.57 -0.54 15.10
C ASP A 46 15.62 0.83 15.81
N PHE A 47 14.47 1.31 16.31
CA PHE A 47 14.31 2.55 17.05
C PHE A 47 13.87 2.34 18.50
N ALA A 48 13.99 1.12 19.05
CA ALA A 48 13.50 0.76 20.38
C ALA A 48 13.83 1.83 21.44
N GLU A 49 15.09 2.27 21.53
CA GLU A 49 15.54 3.29 22.48
C GLU A 49 14.80 4.64 22.32
N ALA A 50 14.41 5.02 21.09
CA ALA A 50 13.72 6.26 20.79
C ALA A 50 12.19 6.17 20.94
N ILE A 51 11.63 4.96 21.03
CA ILE A 51 10.18 4.71 21.11
C ILE A 51 9.75 3.99 22.40
N GLU A 52 10.68 3.74 23.33
CA GLU A 52 10.44 3.07 24.62
C GLU A 52 9.37 3.75 25.48
N THR A 53 9.18 5.06 25.33
CA THR A 53 8.11 5.79 26.03
C THR A 53 6.83 5.76 25.20
N PRO A 54 5.70 5.26 25.74
CA PRO A 54 4.42 5.35 25.06
C PRO A 54 4.05 6.80 24.72
N LEU A 55 3.54 7.03 23.51
CA LEU A 55 2.93 8.29 23.10
C LEU A 55 1.66 8.59 23.89
N ALA A 56 0.92 7.54 24.26
CA ALA A 56 -0.25 7.61 25.11
C ALA A 56 -0.50 6.24 25.78
N THR A 57 -1.27 6.23 26.86
CA THR A 57 -1.82 5.00 27.46
C THR A 57 -3.34 5.14 27.53
N LEU A 58 -4.05 4.27 26.83
CA LEU A 58 -5.49 4.35 26.66
C LEU A 58 -6.15 3.29 27.54
N THR A 59 -7.15 3.68 28.32
CA THR A 59 -7.96 2.71 29.08
C THR A 59 -9.16 2.27 28.25
N VAL A 60 -9.27 0.98 27.99
CA VAL A 60 -10.37 0.36 27.24
C VAL A 60 -10.83 -0.88 28.01
N ASP A 61 -12.11 -0.94 28.36
CA ASP A 61 -12.69 -2.05 29.15
C ASP A 61 -11.91 -2.40 30.43
N GLY A 62 -11.32 -1.38 31.08
CA GLY A 62 -10.52 -1.53 32.29
C GLY A 62 -9.09 -2.04 32.08
N GLN A 63 -8.66 -2.24 30.83
CA GLN A 63 -7.28 -2.59 30.47
C GLN A 63 -6.53 -1.33 30.02
N GLU A 64 -5.30 -1.17 30.50
CA GLU A 64 -4.40 -0.10 30.03
C GLU A 64 -3.63 -0.59 28.80
N VAL A 65 -3.79 0.13 27.69
CA VAL A 65 -3.14 -0.18 26.42
C VAL A 65 -2.15 0.95 26.09
N PRO A 66 -0.84 0.72 26.26
CA PRO A 66 0.16 1.68 25.82
C PRO A 66 0.25 1.73 24.29
N ILE A 67 0.24 2.93 23.73
CA ILE A 67 0.44 3.20 22.30
C ILE A 67 1.84 3.75 22.14
N TYR A 68 2.66 3.04 21.39
CA TYR A 68 4.05 3.40 21.20
C TYR A 68 4.24 4.05 19.84
N ALA A 69 5.30 4.85 19.78
CA ALA A 69 5.77 5.30 18.50
C ALA A 69 6.25 4.11 17.67
N GLN A 70 6.12 4.22 16.36
CA GLN A 70 6.56 3.24 15.40
C GLN A 70 7.89 3.71 14.77
N GLY A 71 8.69 2.75 14.33
CA GLY A 71 9.82 3.04 13.46
C GLY A 71 9.32 3.18 12.03
N GLY A 72 9.78 4.21 11.30
CA GLY A 72 9.47 4.30 9.88
C GLY A 72 10.02 3.07 9.15
N GLY A 73 9.18 2.42 8.35
CA GLY A 73 9.62 1.46 7.34
C GLY A 73 9.90 0.02 7.81
N THR A 74 8.95 -0.65 8.48
CA THR A 74 8.71 -2.13 8.46
C THR A 74 7.52 -2.61 9.35
N PRO A 75 6.83 -1.83 10.22
CA PRO A 75 6.09 -2.49 11.31
C PRO A 75 4.83 -3.26 10.86
N PHE A 76 4.20 -2.94 9.73
CA PHE A 76 2.85 -3.43 9.39
C PHE A 76 2.79 -4.57 8.35
N TYR A 77 3.93 -5.14 7.99
CA TYR A 77 3.98 -6.11 6.90
C TYR A 77 3.82 -7.57 7.36
N ALA A 78 3.22 -8.39 6.51
CA ALA A 78 2.89 -9.78 6.82
C ALA A 78 4.13 -10.67 6.95
N GLU A 79 5.15 -10.44 6.11
CA GLU A 79 6.39 -11.23 6.09
C GLU A 79 7.36 -10.92 7.23
N THR A 80 7.07 -9.93 8.08
CA THR A 80 7.98 -9.42 9.13
C THR A 80 8.59 -10.53 10.01
N TYR A 81 7.79 -11.53 10.38
CA TYR A 81 8.23 -12.65 11.22
C TYR A 81 8.40 -13.98 10.44
N TYR A 82 8.37 -13.93 9.11
CA TYR A 82 8.56 -15.09 8.24
C TYR A 82 10.04 -15.35 7.98
N ALA A 83 10.70 -16.02 8.93
CA ALA A 83 12.14 -16.30 8.88
C ALA A 83 12.51 -17.75 8.56
N ARG A 84 11.51 -18.61 8.33
CA ARG A 84 11.67 -20.04 7.99
C ARG A 84 10.39 -20.58 7.36
N SER A 85 10.52 -21.64 6.57
CA SER A 85 9.38 -22.35 6.01
C SER A 85 8.42 -22.91 7.07
N LEU A 86 7.13 -22.92 6.73
CA LEU A 86 6.06 -23.44 7.57
C LEU A 86 5.93 -24.95 7.36
N GLY A 87 6.27 -25.75 8.39
CA GLY A 87 6.09 -27.20 8.36
C GLY A 87 4.72 -27.65 8.90
N SER A 88 4.06 -26.79 9.66
CA SER A 88 2.78 -27.06 10.31
C SER A 88 2.08 -25.75 10.71
N SER A 89 0.83 -25.85 11.15
CA SER A 89 0.09 -24.69 11.69
C SER A 89 0.76 -24.05 12.93
N ALA A 90 1.60 -24.80 13.65
CA ALA A 90 2.37 -24.29 14.78
C ALA A 90 3.53 -23.37 14.36
N ASP A 91 3.95 -23.42 13.09
CA ASP A 91 5.00 -22.56 12.56
C ASP A 91 4.46 -21.22 12.04
N ILE A 92 3.13 -21.07 11.91
CA ILE A 92 2.48 -19.85 11.40
C ILE A 92 2.74 -18.68 12.36
N PRO A 93 3.39 -17.60 11.91
CA PRO A 93 3.67 -16.42 12.74
C PRO A 93 2.40 -15.79 13.34
N GLU A 94 2.48 -15.34 14.60
CA GLU A 94 1.32 -14.78 15.32
C GLU A 94 0.79 -13.48 14.72
N ASN A 95 1.61 -12.68 14.01
CA ASN A 95 1.17 -11.45 13.36
C ASN A 95 0.06 -11.70 12.35
N LEU A 96 0.11 -12.84 11.64
CA LEU A 96 -0.89 -13.22 10.64
C LEU A 96 -2.24 -13.58 11.27
N LYS A 97 -2.30 -13.78 12.59
CA LYS A 97 -3.52 -14.11 13.32
C LYS A 97 -4.22 -12.88 13.89
N CYS A 98 -3.62 -11.69 13.78
CA CYS A 98 -4.14 -10.48 14.44
C CYS A 98 -5.56 -10.12 13.99
N ILE A 99 -5.85 -10.15 12.68
CA ILE A 99 -7.20 -9.86 12.18
C ILE A 99 -8.24 -10.86 12.74
N CYS A 100 -7.86 -12.13 12.83
CA CYS A 100 -8.70 -13.17 13.41
C CYS A 100 -8.90 -13.01 14.91
N LYS A 101 -7.87 -12.63 15.65
CA LYS A 101 -7.99 -12.36 17.09
C LYS A 101 -8.86 -11.14 17.38
N ILE A 102 -8.78 -10.10 16.53
CA ILE A 102 -9.66 -8.93 16.62
C ILE A 102 -11.11 -9.36 16.39
N ALA A 103 -11.37 -10.06 15.28
CA ALA A 103 -12.71 -10.49 14.90
C ALA A 103 -13.38 -11.42 15.92
N ASN A 104 -12.59 -12.16 16.70
CA ASN A 104 -13.06 -13.14 17.67
C ASN A 104 -12.82 -12.72 19.14
N ASP A 105 -12.40 -11.48 19.40
CA ASP A 105 -12.11 -10.95 20.74
C ASP A 105 -11.18 -11.84 21.58
N LEU A 106 -10.11 -12.32 20.96
CA LEU A 106 -9.13 -13.21 21.59
C LEU A 106 -7.91 -12.42 22.11
N PRO A 107 -7.25 -12.91 23.17
CA PRO A 107 -6.04 -12.28 23.67
C PRO A 107 -4.86 -12.40 22.70
N ILE A 108 -4.04 -11.36 22.67
CA ILE A 108 -2.75 -11.32 22.00
C ILE A 108 -1.80 -12.29 22.72
N ALA A 109 -1.11 -13.15 21.98
CA ALA A 109 -0.32 -14.24 22.58
C ALA A 109 1.09 -13.81 23.00
N GLU A 110 1.72 -12.93 22.23
CA GLU A 110 3.13 -12.54 22.39
C GLU A 110 3.33 -11.07 21.99
N GLY A 111 4.54 -10.55 22.22
CA GLY A 111 4.89 -9.16 21.98
C GLY A 111 4.52 -8.21 23.13
N SER A 112 4.63 -6.91 22.87
CA SER A 112 4.48 -5.88 23.91
C SER A 112 3.07 -5.75 24.47
N HIS A 113 2.06 -6.27 23.76
CA HIS A 113 0.65 -6.24 24.16
C HIS A 113 0.11 -7.62 24.57
N ALA A 114 0.98 -8.59 24.86
CA ALA A 114 0.58 -9.94 25.27
C ALA A 114 -0.41 -9.93 26.45
N GLY A 115 -1.48 -10.72 26.34
CA GLY A 115 -2.55 -10.82 27.34
C GLY A 115 -3.69 -9.81 27.19
N ILE A 116 -3.51 -8.74 26.41
CA ILE A 116 -4.57 -7.78 26.09
C ILE A 116 -5.49 -8.40 25.01
N SER A 117 -6.80 -8.17 25.08
CA SER A 117 -7.69 -8.54 23.96
C SER A 117 -7.27 -7.80 22.69
N ALA A 118 -7.19 -8.52 21.56
CA ALA A 118 -6.84 -7.89 20.29
C ALA A 118 -7.90 -6.87 19.84
N ARG A 119 -9.19 -7.07 20.20
CA ARG A 119 -10.23 -6.05 19.99
C ARG A 119 -9.97 -4.81 20.84
N VAL A 120 -9.65 -4.99 22.12
CA VAL A 120 -9.32 -3.91 23.05
C VAL A 120 -8.11 -3.11 22.57
N TRP A 121 -7.08 -3.80 22.08
CA TRP A 121 -5.92 -3.20 21.44
C TRP A 121 -6.31 -2.33 20.23
N LEU A 122 -7.15 -2.83 19.32
CA LEU A 122 -7.57 -2.06 18.15
C LEU A 122 -8.42 -0.84 18.53
N VAL A 123 -9.31 -0.97 19.52
CA VAL A 123 -10.09 0.15 20.05
C VAL A 123 -9.17 1.22 20.64
N ALA A 124 -8.10 0.84 21.34
CA ALA A 124 -7.13 1.80 21.86
C ALA A 124 -6.41 2.55 20.72
N HIS A 125 -6.06 1.89 19.62
CA HIS A 125 -5.50 2.54 18.43
C HIS A 125 -6.49 3.53 17.80
N ALA A 126 -7.77 3.19 17.70
CA ALA A 126 -8.81 4.10 17.22
C ALA A 126 -8.96 5.33 18.13
N ARG A 127 -9.02 5.13 19.46
CA ARG A 127 -9.07 6.24 20.43
C ARG A 127 -7.84 7.13 20.40
N TYR A 128 -6.68 6.55 20.10
CA TYR A 128 -5.46 7.31 19.94
C TYR A 128 -5.49 8.20 18.69
N VAL A 129 -6.08 7.76 17.57
CA VAL A 129 -6.33 8.63 16.41
C VAL A 129 -7.19 9.84 16.81
N ALA A 130 -8.27 9.62 17.57
CA ALA A 130 -9.11 10.71 18.06
C ALA A 130 -8.35 11.67 18.99
N GLN A 131 -7.54 11.13 19.90
CA GLN A 131 -6.69 11.92 20.79
C GLN A 131 -5.71 12.76 19.97
N PHE A 132 -5.04 12.18 18.98
CA PHE A 132 -4.15 12.90 18.08
C PHE A 132 -4.88 14.02 17.34
N PHE A 133 -6.07 13.77 16.80
CA PHE A 133 -6.82 14.82 16.12
C PHE A 133 -7.13 16.00 17.04
N ARG A 134 -7.56 15.73 18.28
CA ARG A 134 -7.79 16.79 19.28
C ARG A 134 -6.53 17.55 19.68
N GLU A 135 -5.41 16.85 19.85
CA GLU A 135 -4.12 17.45 20.22
C GLU A 135 -3.61 18.42 19.15
N HIS A 136 -3.99 18.21 17.89
CA HIS A 136 -3.52 18.99 16.75
C HIS A 136 -4.60 19.85 16.07
N GLY A 137 -5.78 20.02 16.70
CA GLY A 137 -6.85 20.86 16.16
C GLY A 137 -7.45 20.35 14.84
N LEU A 138 -7.48 19.03 14.68
CA LEU A 138 -8.11 18.31 13.58
C LEU A 138 -9.47 17.72 13.98
N ASP A 139 -9.88 17.87 15.24
CA ASP A 139 -11.20 17.47 15.69
C ASP A 139 -12.29 18.38 15.11
N GLY A 140 -13.38 17.77 14.65
CA GLY A 140 -14.45 18.45 13.93
C GLY A 140 -14.11 18.78 12.47
N GLU A 141 -12.92 18.45 11.98
CA GLU A 141 -12.53 18.70 10.60
C GLU A 141 -12.90 17.54 9.65
N PRO A 142 -13.23 17.81 8.38
CA PRO A 142 -13.54 16.77 7.40
C PRO A 142 -12.26 16.09 6.91
N ILE A 143 -11.94 14.93 7.50
CA ILE A 143 -10.74 14.15 7.18
C ILE A 143 -11.14 12.82 6.57
N VAL A 144 -10.62 12.53 5.38
CA VAL A 144 -10.76 11.21 4.75
C VAL A 144 -9.77 10.26 5.43
N LEU A 145 -10.29 9.33 6.24
CA LEU A 145 -9.50 8.31 6.91
C LEU A 145 -9.66 6.97 6.19
N ARG A 146 -8.54 6.32 5.89
CA ARG A 146 -8.48 5.10 5.09
C ARG A 146 -7.78 3.97 5.86
N PRO A 147 -8.47 3.34 6.82
CA PRO A 147 -7.90 2.23 7.58
C PRO A 147 -7.92 0.95 6.75
N PHE A 148 -6.93 0.08 6.98
CA PHE A 148 -6.87 -1.24 6.37
C PHE A 148 -7.00 -1.24 4.83
N HIS A 149 -6.41 -0.24 4.17
CA HIS A 149 -6.29 -0.20 2.70
C HIS A 149 -5.57 -1.45 2.13
N GLU A 150 -5.76 -1.70 0.83
CA GLU A 150 -5.12 -2.78 0.08
C GLU A 150 -5.29 -4.18 0.68
N HIS A 151 -6.35 -4.37 1.45
CA HIS A 151 -6.68 -5.62 2.13
C HIS A 151 -6.94 -6.81 1.20
N THR A 152 -7.15 -6.57 -0.10
CA THR A 152 -7.20 -7.64 -1.13
C THR A 152 -5.81 -8.24 -1.40
N GLY A 153 -4.74 -7.54 -1.03
CA GLY A 153 -3.35 -7.99 -1.11
C GLY A 153 -2.91 -8.90 0.04
N ALA A 154 -1.63 -9.28 -0.01
CA ALA A 154 -1.00 -10.18 0.97
C ALA A 154 0.17 -9.54 1.74
N TRP A 155 0.50 -8.27 1.48
CA TRP A 155 1.67 -7.62 2.08
C TRP A 155 1.40 -7.08 3.48
N PHE A 156 0.14 -6.84 3.86
CA PHE A 156 -0.23 -6.38 5.19
C PHE A 156 -0.79 -7.53 6.04
N TRP A 157 -0.60 -7.47 7.36
CA TRP A 157 -1.11 -8.50 8.27
C TRP A 157 -2.65 -8.60 8.29
N TRP A 158 -3.36 -7.58 7.77
CA TRP A 158 -4.82 -7.60 7.58
C TRP A 158 -5.27 -8.10 6.19
N GLY A 159 -4.32 -8.52 5.35
CA GLY A 159 -4.56 -8.93 3.96
C GLY A 159 -5.41 -10.20 3.80
N GLN A 160 -5.98 -10.35 2.61
CA GLN A 160 -6.97 -11.37 2.27
C GLN A 160 -6.56 -12.81 2.60
N PRO A 161 -5.32 -13.27 2.33
CA PRO A 161 -4.93 -14.63 2.66
C PRO A 161 -5.05 -14.97 4.15
N TYR A 162 -5.07 -13.98 5.04
CA TYR A 162 -5.05 -14.16 6.49
C TYR A 162 -6.44 -14.19 7.14
N TRP A 163 -7.49 -14.25 6.32
CA TRP A 163 -8.88 -14.25 6.83
C TRP A 163 -9.41 -15.64 7.21
N ASN A 164 -8.66 -16.72 6.99
CA ASN A 164 -9.12 -18.07 7.32
C ASN A 164 -8.92 -18.37 8.82
N CYS A 165 -9.72 -17.69 9.64
CA CYS A 165 -9.60 -17.71 11.08
C CYS A 165 -9.89 -19.08 11.69
N GLY A 166 -10.74 -19.89 11.04
CA GLY A 166 -10.98 -21.26 11.49
C GLY A 166 -9.69 -22.09 11.50
N ALA A 167 -8.94 -22.07 10.40
CA ALA A 167 -7.66 -22.76 10.31
C ALA A 167 -6.55 -22.08 11.13
N LEU A 168 -6.47 -20.74 11.09
CA LEU A 168 -5.41 -19.97 11.77
C LEU A 168 -5.52 -20.02 13.30
N LEU A 169 -6.73 -20.13 13.84
CA LEU A 169 -6.99 -20.23 15.28
C LEU A 169 -7.23 -21.68 15.75
N GLY A 170 -7.48 -22.61 14.83
CA GLY A 170 -7.86 -23.98 15.15
C GLY A 170 -9.26 -24.08 15.77
N ASP A 171 -10.18 -23.22 15.32
CA ASP A 171 -11.56 -23.11 15.84
C ASP A 171 -12.57 -22.97 14.70
N ASP A 172 -13.29 -24.07 14.39
CA ASP A 172 -14.30 -24.12 13.32
C ASP A 172 -15.51 -23.20 13.56
N GLN A 173 -15.63 -22.57 14.73
CA GLN A 173 -16.68 -21.58 15.05
C GLN A 173 -16.20 -20.13 14.97
N ALA A 174 -14.92 -19.90 14.63
CA ALA A 174 -14.37 -18.56 14.51
C ALA A 174 -15.07 -17.76 13.39
N VAL A 175 -15.33 -16.47 13.64
CA VAL A 175 -15.61 -15.48 12.60
C VAL A 175 -14.44 -15.49 11.63
N THR A 176 -14.71 -15.80 10.36
CA THR A 176 -13.72 -16.15 9.34
C THR A 176 -14.10 -15.58 7.98
N GLY A 177 -13.17 -15.60 7.03
CA GLY A 177 -13.34 -15.06 5.70
C GLY A 177 -13.57 -13.54 5.72
N PRO A 178 -14.35 -13.00 4.77
CA PRO A 178 -14.56 -11.56 4.66
C PRO A 178 -15.16 -10.92 5.92
N ASP A 179 -15.89 -11.68 6.73
CA ASP A 179 -16.45 -11.20 7.98
C ASP A 179 -15.38 -10.90 9.04
N ALA A 180 -14.20 -11.53 9.00
CA ALA A 180 -13.09 -11.19 9.88
C ALA A 180 -12.54 -9.78 9.58
N TYR A 181 -12.40 -9.44 8.29
CA TYR A 181 -12.03 -8.09 7.87
C TYR A 181 -13.09 -7.07 8.25
N ARG A 182 -14.37 -7.36 7.96
CA ARG A 182 -15.48 -6.48 8.34
C ARG A 182 -15.46 -6.21 9.85
N ALA A 183 -15.30 -7.25 10.68
CA ALA A 183 -15.25 -7.08 12.12
C ALA A 183 -14.10 -6.15 12.57
N ALA A 184 -12.91 -6.28 11.98
CA ALA A 184 -11.78 -5.40 12.28
C ALA A 184 -12.05 -3.93 11.85
N TYR A 185 -12.51 -3.73 10.61
CA TYR A 185 -12.83 -2.39 10.10
C TYR A 185 -13.90 -1.71 10.97
N ARG A 186 -15.00 -2.42 11.25
CA ARG A 186 -16.09 -1.90 12.09
C ARG A 186 -15.63 -1.59 13.51
N THR A 187 -14.84 -2.47 14.12
CA THR A 187 -14.26 -2.23 15.46
C THR A 187 -13.49 -0.92 15.52
N PHE A 188 -12.64 -0.66 14.51
CA PHE A 188 -11.86 0.57 14.45
C PHE A 188 -12.75 1.80 14.18
N ALA A 189 -13.60 1.74 13.14
CA ALA A 189 -14.41 2.87 12.70
C ALA A 189 -15.44 3.29 13.76
N GLU A 190 -16.16 2.33 14.35
CA GLU A 190 -17.17 2.60 15.38
C GLU A 190 -16.54 3.13 16.66
N ALA A 191 -15.36 2.62 17.05
CA ALA A 191 -14.62 3.14 18.20
C ALA A 191 -14.15 4.58 17.97
N LEU A 192 -13.69 4.91 16.76
CA LEU A 192 -13.28 6.27 16.41
C LEU A 192 -14.47 7.23 16.40
N LEU A 193 -15.58 6.86 15.75
CA LEU A 193 -16.80 7.67 15.71
C LEU A 193 -17.44 7.88 17.10
N GLY A 194 -17.18 6.96 18.04
CA GLY A 194 -17.62 7.09 19.43
C GLY A 194 -16.83 8.13 20.24
N GLU A 195 -15.73 8.65 19.71
CA GLU A 195 -14.90 9.65 20.39
C GLU A 195 -15.35 11.09 20.07
N PRO A 196 -15.30 12.01 21.05
CA PRO A 196 -15.68 13.41 20.82
C PRO A 196 -14.86 14.08 19.70
N GLY A 197 -15.57 14.77 18.79
CA GLY A 197 -14.97 15.53 17.70
C GLY A 197 -14.68 14.72 16.43
N MET A 198 -15.10 13.46 16.37
CA MET A 198 -14.85 12.57 15.22
C MET A 198 -16.05 12.45 14.27
N GLU A 199 -17.10 13.24 14.48
CA GLU A 199 -18.36 13.14 13.72
C GLU A 199 -18.22 13.50 12.23
N ASN A 200 -17.13 14.19 11.86
CA ASN A 200 -16.84 14.62 10.50
C ASN A 200 -15.74 13.79 9.81
N VAL A 201 -15.29 12.69 10.43
CA VAL A 201 -14.38 11.74 9.78
C VAL A 201 -15.13 11.05 8.64
N ILE A 202 -14.51 11.03 7.45
CA ILE A 202 -15.03 10.41 6.23
C ILE A 202 -14.27 9.09 6.05
N PHE A 203 -14.94 7.94 6.14
CA PHE A 203 -14.25 6.67 5.98
C PHE A 203 -14.16 6.25 4.51
N ALA A 204 -12.94 5.99 4.05
CA ALA A 204 -12.67 5.41 2.74
C ALA A 204 -12.44 3.90 2.85
N TYR A 205 -13.07 3.15 1.96
CA TYR A 205 -12.79 1.72 1.74
C TYR A 205 -12.01 1.57 0.43
N SER A 206 -10.79 1.03 0.49
CA SER A 206 -9.93 0.89 -0.69
C SER A 206 -9.30 -0.48 -0.82
N THR A 207 -9.52 -1.11 -1.98
CA THR A 207 -8.81 -2.32 -2.41
C THR A 207 -7.54 -1.94 -3.18
N ASP A 208 -6.56 -2.85 -3.29
CA ASP A 208 -5.62 -2.79 -4.43
C ASP A 208 -6.38 -3.25 -5.69
N LYS A 209 -5.68 -3.31 -6.83
CA LYS A 209 -6.11 -3.91 -8.08
C LYS A 209 -6.93 -5.18 -7.86
N LEU A 210 -8.08 -5.21 -8.52
CA LEU A 210 -9.04 -6.32 -8.48
C LEU A 210 -8.62 -7.50 -9.37
N GLN A 211 -7.67 -7.28 -10.26
CA GLN A 211 -7.08 -8.29 -11.13
C GLN A 211 -5.59 -8.01 -11.35
N LYS A 212 -4.84 -9.03 -11.77
CA LYS A 212 -3.50 -8.81 -12.31
C LYS A 212 -3.60 -8.08 -13.64
N LEU A 213 -2.62 -7.24 -13.95
CA LEU A 213 -2.50 -6.63 -15.27
C LEU A 213 -2.21 -7.73 -16.30
N SER A 214 -2.88 -7.63 -17.45
CA SER A 214 -2.84 -8.63 -18.52
C SER A 214 -1.49 -8.69 -19.22
N ASP A 215 -0.79 -7.57 -19.30
CA ASP A 215 0.59 -7.48 -19.79
C ASP A 215 1.55 -7.74 -18.62
N GLY A 216 1.95 -9.00 -18.46
CA GLY A 216 2.78 -9.44 -17.33
C GLY A 216 4.16 -9.97 -17.70
N GLU A 217 4.51 -10.03 -18.99
CA GLU A 217 5.83 -10.51 -19.40
C GLU A 217 6.90 -9.44 -19.16
N VAL A 218 7.98 -9.85 -18.52
CA VAL A 218 9.09 -8.97 -18.16
C VAL A 218 10.37 -9.55 -18.77
N THR A 219 11.08 -8.75 -19.54
CA THR A 219 12.39 -9.13 -20.10
C THR A 219 13.46 -9.16 -19.02
N PRO A 220 14.60 -9.87 -19.22
CA PRO A 220 15.69 -9.85 -18.25
C PRO A 220 16.24 -8.45 -17.93
N ALA A 221 16.15 -7.50 -18.87
CA ALA A 221 16.57 -6.12 -18.65
C ALA A 221 15.57 -5.36 -17.77
N GLU A 222 14.27 -5.53 -18.00
CA GLU A 222 13.20 -4.93 -17.18
C GLU A 222 13.19 -5.52 -15.77
N ALA A 223 13.46 -6.83 -15.62
CA ALA A 223 13.51 -7.49 -14.31
C ALA A 223 14.59 -6.88 -13.39
N LYS A 224 15.73 -6.45 -13.96
CA LYS A 224 16.80 -5.78 -13.20
C LYS A 224 16.36 -4.46 -12.57
N VAL A 225 15.31 -3.84 -13.11
CA VAL A 225 14.85 -2.53 -12.66
C VAL A 225 14.25 -2.62 -11.27
N ARG A 226 13.58 -3.73 -10.91
CA ARG A 226 12.93 -3.90 -9.61
C ARG A 226 13.90 -3.70 -8.44
N ASP A 227 13.44 -3.03 -7.40
CA ASP A 227 14.24 -2.77 -6.21
C ASP A 227 14.50 -4.06 -5.42
N PRO A 228 15.77 -4.35 -5.06
CA PRO A 228 16.16 -5.42 -4.15
C PRO A 228 15.27 -5.56 -2.92
N GLU A 229 14.87 -4.45 -2.29
CA GLU A 229 13.95 -4.48 -1.16
C GLU A 229 12.61 -5.10 -1.54
N SER A 230 11.94 -4.48 -2.51
CA SER A 230 10.60 -4.87 -2.93
C SER A 230 10.58 -6.31 -3.44
N LEU A 231 11.57 -6.70 -4.27
CA LEU A 231 11.66 -8.07 -4.79
C LEU A 231 11.81 -9.10 -3.66
N SER A 232 12.74 -8.90 -2.73
CA SER A 232 12.99 -9.84 -1.63
C SER A 232 11.73 -10.06 -0.79
N ARG A 233 11.02 -8.97 -0.49
CA ARG A 233 9.80 -9.00 0.31
C ARG A 233 8.65 -9.66 -0.43
N ASP A 234 8.48 -9.39 -1.72
CA ASP A 234 7.46 -10.05 -2.54
C ASP A 234 7.73 -11.54 -2.72
N MET A 235 8.99 -11.96 -2.82
CA MET A 235 9.36 -13.37 -2.83
C MET A 235 9.00 -14.07 -1.50
N LEU A 236 9.29 -13.43 -0.36
CA LEU A 236 8.91 -13.95 0.95
C LEU A 236 7.39 -14.05 1.10
N ARG A 237 6.64 -13.03 0.68
CA ARG A 237 5.16 -13.03 0.72
C ARG A 237 4.56 -14.11 -0.17
N ALA A 238 5.06 -14.24 -1.40
CA ALA A 238 4.59 -15.26 -2.32
C ALA A 238 4.78 -16.66 -1.73
N ARG A 239 5.97 -16.93 -1.19
CA ARG A 239 6.28 -18.21 -0.54
C ARG A 239 5.45 -18.44 0.73
N LEU A 240 5.25 -17.40 1.55
CA LEU A 240 4.40 -17.47 2.74
C LEU A 240 2.96 -17.85 2.39
N VAL A 241 2.36 -17.19 1.39
CA VAL A 241 0.99 -17.47 0.95
C VAL A 241 0.87 -18.87 0.33
N GLU A 242 1.87 -19.31 -0.43
CA GLU A 242 1.95 -20.67 -0.97
C GLU A 242 1.93 -21.71 0.16
N GLU A 243 2.84 -21.60 1.14
CA GLU A 243 2.92 -22.54 2.26
C GLU A 243 1.65 -22.50 3.14
N LEU A 244 1.04 -21.33 3.37
CA LEU A 244 -0.25 -21.24 4.05
C LEU A 244 -1.37 -21.94 3.26
N THR A 245 -1.37 -21.85 1.93
CA THR A 245 -2.34 -22.52 1.08
C THR A 245 -2.18 -24.04 1.16
N GLU A 246 -0.94 -24.53 1.12
CA GLU A 246 -0.64 -25.96 1.27
C GLU A 246 -1.07 -26.52 2.64
N LEU A 247 -0.94 -25.71 3.69
CA LEU A 247 -1.42 -26.04 5.03
C LEU A 247 -2.94 -25.93 5.19
N GLY A 248 -3.68 -25.43 4.19
CA GLY A 248 -5.10 -25.13 4.28
C GLY A 248 -5.43 -23.95 5.22
N ALA A 249 -4.43 -23.12 5.51
CA ALA A 249 -4.51 -21.98 6.43
C ALA A 249 -4.72 -20.63 5.73
N ALA A 250 -4.51 -20.55 4.42
CA ALA A 250 -4.85 -19.36 3.65
C ALA A 250 -6.36 -19.28 3.38
N TYR A 251 -6.91 -18.07 3.34
CA TYR A 251 -8.23 -17.83 2.77
C TYR A 251 -8.11 -17.68 1.26
N VAL A 252 -8.96 -18.38 0.53
CA VAL A 252 -9.06 -18.32 -0.94
C VAL A 252 -10.41 -17.71 -1.27
N SER A 253 -10.39 -16.51 -1.85
CA SER A 253 -11.60 -15.80 -2.27
C SER A 253 -12.27 -16.52 -3.45
N PRO A 254 -13.53 -16.98 -3.30
CA PRO A 254 -14.29 -17.51 -4.44
C PRO A 254 -14.52 -16.46 -5.52
N LEU A 255 -14.63 -15.19 -5.16
CA LEU A 255 -14.89 -14.09 -6.10
C LEU A 255 -13.62 -13.70 -6.88
N GLN A 256 -12.46 -13.74 -6.24
CA GLN A 256 -11.18 -13.62 -6.94
C GLN A 256 -10.97 -14.77 -7.91
N GLN A 257 -11.36 -16.00 -7.54
CA GLN A 257 -11.27 -17.15 -8.45
C GLN A 257 -12.13 -16.97 -9.70
N VAL A 258 -13.33 -16.38 -9.58
CA VAL A 258 -14.17 -16.04 -10.75
C VAL A 258 -13.44 -15.07 -11.70
N ILE A 259 -12.79 -14.04 -11.16
CA ILE A 259 -11.99 -13.09 -11.96
C ILE A 259 -10.83 -13.81 -12.66
N LEU A 260 -10.13 -14.68 -11.95
CA LEU A 260 -9.02 -15.46 -12.50
C LEU A 260 -9.49 -16.37 -13.64
N ASP A 261 -10.58 -17.11 -13.43
CA ASP A 261 -11.15 -18.01 -14.43
C ASP A 261 -11.60 -17.25 -15.70
N GLN A 262 -12.17 -16.05 -15.54
CA GLN A 262 -12.55 -15.20 -16.67
C GLN A 262 -11.32 -14.65 -17.41
N SER A 263 -10.28 -14.24 -16.68
CA SER A 263 -9.03 -13.70 -17.27
C SER A 263 -8.25 -14.76 -18.05
N LEU A 264 -8.33 -16.03 -17.63
CA LEU A 264 -7.67 -17.16 -18.31
C LEU A 264 -8.47 -17.70 -19.52
N ALA A 265 -9.73 -17.29 -19.70
CA ALA A 265 -10.51 -17.65 -20.87
C ALA A 265 -9.94 -17.00 -22.14
N GLN A 266 -10.14 -17.62 -23.31
CA GLN A 266 -9.63 -17.07 -24.58
C GLN A 266 -10.20 -15.68 -24.86
N GLY A 267 -9.33 -14.67 -24.93
CA GLY A 267 -9.73 -13.26 -25.09
C GLY A 267 -10.48 -12.68 -23.87
N GLY A 268 -10.36 -13.33 -22.72
CA GLY A 268 -11.11 -13.01 -21.52
C GLY A 268 -10.53 -11.81 -20.78
N ALA A 269 -11.38 -10.81 -20.57
CA ALA A 269 -11.24 -9.83 -19.50
C ALA A 269 -12.39 -10.08 -18.51
N PRO A 270 -12.17 -9.91 -17.20
CA PRO A 270 -13.24 -10.09 -16.24
C PRO A 270 -14.37 -9.09 -16.48
N SER A 271 -15.59 -9.53 -16.24
CA SER A 271 -16.78 -8.68 -16.38
C SER A 271 -16.83 -7.63 -15.26
N SER A 272 -17.51 -6.51 -15.52
CA SER A 272 -17.72 -5.48 -14.50
C SER A 272 -18.40 -6.07 -13.27
N GLU A 273 -19.38 -6.96 -13.44
CA GLU A 273 -20.10 -7.60 -12.33
C GLU A 273 -19.18 -8.47 -11.47
N ALA A 274 -18.23 -9.18 -12.06
CA ALA A 274 -17.26 -9.98 -11.33
C ALA A 274 -16.31 -9.09 -10.51
N LEU A 275 -15.80 -8.01 -11.12
CA LEU A 275 -14.97 -7.01 -10.45
C LEU A 275 -15.72 -6.36 -9.28
N GLN A 276 -16.98 -5.96 -9.51
CA GLN A 276 -17.81 -5.35 -8.47
C GLN A 276 -18.09 -6.30 -7.31
N ALA A 277 -18.40 -7.56 -7.61
CA ALA A 277 -18.64 -8.57 -6.59
C ALA A 277 -17.39 -8.76 -5.71
N TYR A 278 -16.22 -8.89 -6.33
CA TYR A 278 -14.97 -9.04 -5.60
C TYR A 278 -14.60 -7.79 -4.78
N TYR A 279 -14.75 -6.60 -5.36
CA TYR A 279 -14.56 -5.34 -4.64
C TYR A 279 -15.43 -5.27 -3.38
N LEU A 280 -16.67 -5.78 -3.43
CA LEU A 280 -17.60 -5.74 -2.30
C LEU A 280 -17.47 -6.93 -1.34
N GLU A 281 -16.56 -7.88 -1.59
CA GLU A 281 -16.46 -9.13 -0.83
C GLU A 281 -16.35 -8.87 0.68
N ALA A 282 -15.45 -7.96 1.07
CA ALA A 282 -15.19 -7.59 2.46
C ALA A 282 -15.72 -6.20 2.84
N TYR A 283 -16.61 -5.61 2.03
CA TYR A 283 -17.13 -4.27 2.25
C TYR A 283 -17.81 -4.12 3.64
N PRO A 284 -17.37 -3.18 4.51
CA PRO A 284 -17.82 -3.08 5.91
C PRO A 284 -19.29 -2.71 6.13
N GLY A 285 -19.92 -2.06 5.15
CA GLY A 285 -21.32 -1.63 5.23
C GLY A 285 -21.54 -0.18 4.80
N ASP A 286 -22.75 0.11 4.33
CA ASP A 286 -23.09 1.44 3.83
C ASP A 286 -23.24 2.49 4.92
N ASP A 287 -23.42 2.05 6.16
CA ASP A 287 -23.57 2.86 7.37
C ASP A 287 -22.24 3.41 7.91
N LEU A 288 -21.11 2.89 7.43
CA LEU A 288 -19.77 3.32 7.86
C LEU A 288 -18.93 3.91 6.74
N VAL A 289 -18.98 3.36 5.53
CA VAL A 289 -18.10 3.81 4.44
C VAL A 289 -18.72 5.03 3.76
N ASP A 290 -17.98 6.11 3.63
CA ASP A 290 -18.45 7.33 2.94
C ASP A 290 -17.92 7.42 1.51
N LEU A 291 -16.71 6.87 1.27
CA LEU A 291 -16.00 6.97 0.00
C LEU A 291 -15.48 5.61 -0.49
N LEU A 292 -15.64 5.35 -1.78
CA LEU A 292 -15.15 4.14 -2.44
C LEU A 292 -13.80 4.41 -3.13
N GLY A 293 -12.73 3.78 -2.66
CA GLY A 293 -11.38 3.96 -3.18
C GLY A 293 -10.87 2.75 -3.93
N ILE A 294 -9.92 2.97 -4.83
CA ILE A 294 -9.08 1.90 -5.36
C ILE A 294 -7.66 2.39 -5.53
N ASP A 295 -6.71 1.53 -5.16
CA ASP A 295 -5.28 1.78 -5.24
C ASP A 295 -4.74 1.12 -6.52
N LEU A 296 -4.23 1.92 -7.45
CA LEU A 296 -3.87 1.50 -8.81
C LEU A 296 -2.45 1.96 -9.19
N TYR A 297 -1.44 1.28 -8.67
CA TYR A 297 -0.05 1.49 -9.07
C TYR A 297 0.32 0.78 -10.38
N TYR A 298 1.14 1.42 -11.20
CA TYR A 298 1.68 0.84 -12.42
C TYR A 298 2.86 -0.11 -12.16
N PRO A 299 3.20 -0.99 -13.13
CA PRO A 299 4.37 -1.84 -13.03
C PRO A 299 5.65 -1.06 -12.77
N TYR A 300 6.59 -1.69 -12.08
CA TYR A 300 7.89 -1.10 -11.78
C TYR A 300 8.84 -1.25 -12.97
N GLU A 301 8.80 -2.45 -13.56
CA GLU A 301 9.83 -3.00 -14.44
C GLU A 301 9.86 -2.32 -15.81
N ARG A 302 8.70 -1.86 -16.29
CA ARG A 302 8.50 -1.31 -17.64
C ARG A 302 7.56 -0.11 -17.65
N ALA A 303 7.64 0.70 -18.71
CA ALA A 303 6.69 1.77 -18.94
C ALA A 303 5.25 1.22 -19.02
N ALA A 304 4.29 2.05 -18.62
CA ALA A 304 2.87 1.75 -18.70
C ALA A 304 2.48 1.45 -20.16
N SER A 305 1.75 0.34 -20.39
CA SER A 305 1.29 -0.06 -21.71
C SER A 305 -0.20 0.24 -21.90
N SER A 306 -0.65 0.29 -23.15
CA SER A 306 -2.09 0.45 -23.44
C SER A 306 -2.95 -0.68 -22.85
N ALA A 307 -2.39 -1.89 -22.69
CA ALA A 307 -3.09 -2.98 -22.02
C ALA A 307 -3.29 -2.67 -20.52
N ASP A 308 -2.26 -2.15 -19.84
CA ASP A 308 -2.38 -1.69 -18.45
C ASP A 308 -3.46 -0.61 -18.32
N LEU A 309 -3.49 0.37 -19.23
CA LEU A 309 -4.52 1.41 -19.23
C LEU A 309 -5.93 0.83 -19.27
N GLU A 310 -6.19 -0.12 -20.16
CA GLU A 310 -7.49 -0.75 -20.32
C GLU A 310 -7.88 -1.59 -19.09
N ASP A 311 -6.92 -2.29 -18.47
CA ASP A 311 -7.13 -3.00 -17.21
C ASP A 311 -7.46 -2.05 -16.06
N MET A 312 -6.71 -0.95 -15.92
CA MET A 312 -6.95 0.07 -14.89
C MET A 312 -8.30 0.77 -15.09
N LYS A 313 -8.68 1.09 -16.34
CA LYS A 313 -10.00 1.65 -16.69
C LYS A 313 -11.12 0.70 -16.30
N ARG A 314 -10.99 -0.61 -16.53
CA ARG A 314 -11.99 -1.62 -16.11
C ARG A 314 -12.17 -1.64 -14.59
N MET A 315 -11.07 -1.69 -13.84
CA MET A 315 -11.13 -1.73 -12.38
C MET A 315 -11.71 -0.45 -11.78
N ALA A 316 -11.25 0.72 -12.24
CA ALA A 316 -11.78 2.01 -11.80
C ALA A 316 -13.26 2.19 -12.21
N GLY A 317 -13.64 1.72 -13.40
CA GLY A 317 -15.02 1.74 -13.89
C GLY A 317 -15.97 0.88 -13.02
N ALA A 318 -15.53 -0.30 -12.59
CA ALA A 318 -16.31 -1.14 -11.66
C ALA A 318 -16.59 -0.41 -10.34
N VAL A 319 -15.59 0.28 -9.77
CA VAL A 319 -15.78 1.07 -8.54
C VAL A 319 -16.71 2.26 -8.77
N ALA A 320 -16.61 2.93 -9.92
CA ALA A 320 -17.51 4.01 -10.31
C ALA A 320 -18.97 3.55 -10.44
N GLU A 321 -19.21 2.36 -11.02
CA GLU A 321 -20.55 1.77 -11.13
C GLU A 321 -21.15 1.48 -9.74
N ILE A 322 -20.34 0.99 -8.79
CA ILE A 322 -20.77 0.80 -7.40
C ILE A 322 -21.07 2.16 -6.74
N GLY A 323 -20.21 3.16 -6.94
CA GLY A 323 -20.41 4.52 -6.43
C GLY A 323 -21.72 5.11 -6.91
N ALA A 324 -22.00 5.02 -8.21
CA ALA A 324 -23.27 5.44 -8.79
C ALA A 324 -24.48 4.68 -8.21
N ALA A 325 -24.37 3.36 -8.03
CA ALA A 325 -25.45 2.55 -7.47
C ALA A 325 -25.73 2.85 -5.98
N LYS A 326 -24.69 3.19 -5.21
CA LYS A 326 -24.79 3.50 -3.77
C LYS A 326 -24.99 4.99 -3.47
N GLY A 327 -24.84 5.86 -4.48
CA GLY A 327 -24.85 7.31 -4.29
C GLY A 327 -23.64 7.81 -3.50
N LYS A 328 -22.47 7.19 -3.68
CA LYS A 328 -21.23 7.51 -2.96
C LYS A 328 -20.16 8.03 -3.90
N PRO A 329 -19.33 9.00 -3.47
CA PRO A 329 -18.14 9.40 -4.22
C PRO A 329 -17.15 8.24 -4.31
N HIS A 330 -16.37 8.25 -5.38
CA HIS A 330 -15.30 7.29 -5.61
C HIS A 330 -14.02 7.98 -6.08
N ALA A 331 -12.87 7.38 -5.79
CA ALA A 331 -11.56 7.98 -6.02
C ALA A 331 -10.49 6.96 -6.43
N LEU A 332 -9.44 7.43 -7.09
CA LEU A 332 -8.16 6.73 -7.09
C LEU A 332 -7.46 7.12 -5.79
N THR A 333 -7.67 6.32 -4.75
CA THR A 333 -7.18 6.60 -3.39
C THR A 333 -5.66 6.54 -3.30
N GLU A 334 -5.04 5.74 -4.16
CA GLU A 334 -3.61 5.78 -4.45
C GLU A 334 -3.35 5.41 -5.92
N THR A 335 -2.33 6.00 -6.52
CA THR A 335 -1.83 5.62 -7.84
C THR A 335 -0.45 6.21 -8.08
N GLY A 336 0.24 5.74 -9.11
CA GLY A 336 1.57 6.23 -9.43
C GLY A 336 2.29 5.36 -10.43
N THR A 337 3.30 5.95 -11.06
CA THR A 337 4.38 5.23 -11.73
C THR A 337 5.60 5.22 -10.83
N TYR A 338 6.24 4.05 -10.69
CA TYR A 338 7.51 3.94 -9.96
C TYR A 338 8.70 4.49 -10.75
N ARG A 339 8.51 4.86 -12.02
CA ARG A 339 9.62 5.08 -12.97
C ARG A 339 10.15 6.51 -13.02
N LEU A 340 9.53 7.46 -12.33
CA LEU A 340 9.98 8.87 -12.31
C LEU A 340 11.46 8.98 -11.89
N HIS A 341 11.85 8.32 -10.81
CA HIS A 341 13.23 8.32 -10.35
C HIS A 341 14.23 7.79 -11.39
N LEU A 342 13.85 6.75 -12.15
CA LEU A 342 14.68 6.19 -13.21
C LEU A 342 14.80 7.16 -14.39
N LEU A 343 13.70 7.77 -14.82
CA LEU A 343 13.69 8.77 -15.87
C LEU A 343 14.63 9.94 -15.53
N HIS A 344 14.61 10.40 -14.28
CA HIS A 344 15.54 11.42 -13.82
C HIS A 344 17.00 10.97 -13.93
N ARG A 345 17.36 9.83 -13.33
CA ARG A 345 18.74 9.31 -13.32
C ARG A 345 19.25 9.09 -14.75
N VAL A 346 18.44 8.51 -15.62
CA VAL A 346 18.79 8.29 -17.04
C VAL A 346 18.93 9.60 -17.82
N SER A 347 18.16 10.64 -17.49
CA SER A 347 18.27 11.95 -18.14
C SER A 347 19.63 12.63 -17.94
N LYS A 348 20.36 12.26 -16.87
CA LYS A 348 21.70 12.79 -16.54
C LYS A 348 22.83 11.99 -17.20
N LEU A 349 22.54 10.83 -17.79
CA LEU A 349 23.54 10.00 -18.44
C LEU A 349 23.98 10.61 -19.77
N ALA A 350 25.29 10.53 -20.05
CA ALA A 350 25.80 10.73 -21.39
C ALA A 350 25.25 9.65 -22.34
N ALA A 351 25.00 10.02 -23.59
CA ALA A 351 24.54 9.07 -24.61
C ALA A 351 25.49 7.86 -24.70
N GLY A 352 24.94 6.64 -24.60
CA GLY A 352 25.71 5.39 -24.57
C GLY A 352 26.34 5.05 -23.21
N GLY A 353 25.96 5.73 -22.13
CA GLY A 353 26.37 5.39 -20.77
C GLY A 353 25.67 4.15 -20.20
N SER A 354 26.31 3.51 -19.22
CA SER A 354 25.70 2.51 -18.34
C SER A 354 25.09 3.16 -17.10
N LEU A 355 24.14 2.49 -16.46
CA LEU A 355 23.54 2.93 -15.19
C LEU A 355 23.72 1.87 -14.11
N THR A 356 24.35 2.23 -12.99
CA THR A 356 24.31 1.41 -11.78
C THR A 356 22.99 1.68 -11.08
N LEU A 357 22.07 0.70 -11.08
CA LEU A 357 20.77 0.85 -10.43
C LEU A 357 20.90 0.77 -8.92
N TYR A 358 21.55 -0.29 -8.45
CA TYR A 358 21.66 -0.63 -7.03
C TYR A 358 23.11 -1.00 -6.66
N PRO A 359 23.69 -0.41 -5.60
CA PRO A 359 25.01 -0.77 -5.13
C PRO A 359 25.02 -2.19 -4.52
N ALA A 360 26.19 -2.84 -4.53
CA ALA A 360 26.34 -4.22 -4.05
C ALA A 360 25.91 -4.41 -2.59
N GLU A 361 26.08 -3.39 -1.74
CA GLU A 361 25.67 -3.43 -0.33
C GLU A 361 24.14 -3.49 -0.16
N HIS A 362 23.39 -2.73 -0.96
CA HIS A 362 21.91 -2.75 -0.96
C HIS A 362 21.40 -4.12 -1.45
N VAL A 363 22.00 -4.64 -2.52
CA VAL A 363 21.67 -5.97 -3.04
C VAL A 363 21.99 -7.05 -2.01
N SER A 364 23.15 -6.98 -1.34
CA SER A 364 23.53 -7.95 -0.30
C SER A 364 22.58 -7.89 0.89
N ARG A 365 22.22 -6.70 1.35
CA ARG A 365 21.29 -6.50 2.48
C ARG A 365 19.98 -7.26 2.25
N TRP A 366 19.37 -7.11 1.09
CA TRP A 366 18.07 -7.73 0.77
C TRP A 366 18.16 -9.16 0.25
N HIS A 367 19.31 -9.58 -0.26
CA HIS A 367 19.61 -10.99 -0.48
C HIS A 367 19.69 -11.75 0.86
N ASP A 368 20.22 -11.12 1.91
CA ASP A 368 20.47 -11.78 3.19
C ASP A 368 19.23 -11.89 4.09
N THR A 369 18.15 -11.16 3.79
CA THR A 369 16.84 -11.35 4.43
C THR A 369 16.14 -12.65 3.98
N LEU A 370 16.51 -13.19 2.81
CA LEU A 370 15.98 -14.47 2.32
C LEU A 370 16.62 -15.62 3.11
N PHE A 371 15.81 -16.44 3.79
CA PHE A 371 16.36 -17.51 4.64
C PHE A 371 16.69 -18.80 3.86
N ASP A 372 16.08 -19.01 2.70
CA ASP A 372 16.23 -20.24 1.90
C ASP A 372 17.17 -20.05 0.70
N GLN A 373 17.92 -21.11 0.35
CA GLN A 373 18.91 -21.05 -0.74
C GLN A 373 18.27 -20.95 -2.12
N ALA A 374 17.07 -21.52 -2.33
CA ALA A 374 16.38 -21.38 -3.61
C ALA A 374 15.89 -19.93 -3.80
N LEU A 375 15.32 -19.32 -2.75
CA LEU A 375 14.97 -17.90 -2.77
C LEU A 375 16.18 -17.01 -3.08
N LYS A 376 17.32 -17.26 -2.43
CA LYS A 376 18.57 -16.52 -2.72
C LYS A 376 19.03 -16.68 -4.18
N ALA A 377 18.94 -17.89 -4.72
CA ALA A 377 19.30 -18.15 -6.11
C ALA A 377 18.36 -17.44 -7.09
N ASP A 378 17.05 -17.51 -6.87
CA ASP A 378 16.03 -16.87 -7.72
C ASP A 378 16.13 -15.34 -7.67
N PHE A 379 16.45 -14.79 -6.49
CA PHE A 379 16.69 -13.37 -6.31
C PHE A 379 17.87 -12.91 -7.17
N LEU A 380 19.01 -13.60 -7.11
CA LEU A 380 20.17 -13.26 -7.95
C LEU A 380 19.89 -13.48 -9.44
N ALA A 381 19.14 -14.54 -9.79
CA ALA A 381 18.76 -14.84 -11.16
C ALA A 381 17.88 -13.73 -11.77
N SER A 382 17.01 -13.09 -10.98
CA SER A 382 16.18 -11.95 -11.41
C SER A 382 17.01 -10.77 -11.90
N TYR A 383 18.25 -10.62 -11.39
CA TYR A 383 19.20 -9.59 -11.81
C TYR A 383 20.25 -10.11 -12.82
N GLY A 384 20.22 -11.39 -13.18
CA GLY A 384 21.26 -12.03 -13.98
C GLY A 384 22.62 -12.08 -13.29
N LEU A 385 22.65 -12.15 -11.95
CA LEU A 385 23.87 -12.15 -11.14
C LEU A 385 24.27 -13.56 -10.69
N GLY A 386 25.57 -13.82 -10.59
CA GLY A 386 26.10 -15.06 -9.98
C GLY A 386 26.40 -14.94 -8.49
N SER A 387 26.44 -13.72 -7.96
CA SER A 387 26.63 -13.39 -6.55
C SER A 387 26.07 -12.01 -6.25
N ALA A 388 25.74 -11.73 -4.98
CA ALA A 388 25.30 -10.40 -4.55
C ALA A 388 26.36 -9.35 -4.89
N SER A 389 26.06 -8.55 -5.92
CA SER A 389 26.94 -7.54 -6.51
C SER A 389 26.06 -6.42 -7.07
N ALA A 390 26.68 -5.32 -7.51
CA ALA A 390 25.92 -4.17 -8.00
C ALA A 390 25.08 -4.56 -9.24
N VAL A 391 23.84 -4.10 -9.28
CA VAL A 391 22.97 -4.26 -10.45
C VAL A 391 23.26 -3.13 -11.42
N VAL A 392 23.69 -3.47 -12.64
CA VAL A 392 24.07 -2.51 -13.67
C VAL A 392 23.30 -2.78 -14.95
N LEU A 393 22.73 -1.72 -15.51
CA LEU A 393 22.22 -1.69 -16.88
C LEU A 393 23.35 -1.30 -17.83
N SER A 394 23.64 -2.17 -18.79
CA SER A 394 24.56 -1.89 -19.89
C SER A 394 24.00 -0.77 -20.80
N PRO A 395 24.84 -0.14 -21.63
CA PRO A 395 24.38 0.86 -22.59
C PRO A 395 23.26 0.39 -23.52
N ALA A 396 23.28 -0.90 -23.91
CA ALA A 396 22.24 -1.48 -24.75
C ALA A 396 20.92 -1.66 -23.99
N GLU A 397 20.97 -2.07 -22.72
CA GLU A 397 19.79 -2.17 -21.86
C GLU A 397 19.21 -0.79 -21.56
N VAL A 398 20.04 0.21 -21.26
CA VAL A 398 19.59 1.61 -21.07
C VAL A 398 18.90 2.11 -22.34
N ALA A 399 19.50 1.93 -23.52
CA ALA A 399 18.91 2.37 -24.78
C ALA A 399 17.59 1.64 -25.13
N GLY A 400 17.46 0.37 -24.72
CA GLY A 400 16.23 -0.41 -24.92
C GLY A 400 15.11 -0.04 -23.97
N LEU A 401 15.42 0.14 -22.68
CA LEU A 401 14.45 0.46 -21.62
C LEU A 401 14.04 1.93 -21.62
N PHE A 402 14.91 2.81 -22.10
CA PHE A 402 14.73 4.26 -22.08
C PHE A 402 15.08 4.87 -23.44
N PRO A 403 14.19 4.74 -24.44
CA PRO A 403 14.40 5.34 -25.75
C PRO A 403 14.65 6.85 -25.62
N GLY A 404 15.72 7.35 -26.23
CA GLY A 404 16.09 8.77 -26.14
C GLY A 404 16.96 9.15 -24.93
N ALA A 405 17.42 8.17 -24.14
CA ALA A 405 18.43 8.39 -23.09
C ALA A 405 19.66 9.15 -23.62
N GLY A 406 20.03 10.24 -22.95
CA GLY A 406 21.13 11.13 -23.34
C GLY A 406 20.87 11.98 -24.60
N GLN A 407 19.64 11.99 -25.14
CA GLN A 407 19.27 12.70 -26.37
C GLN A 407 18.14 13.74 -26.16
N GLY A 408 17.67 13.94 -24.92
CA GLY A 408 16.68 14.97 -24.57
C GLY A 408 15.22 14.65 -24.93
N ALA A 409 14.93 13.41 -25.34
CA ALA A 409 13.57 12.94 -25.68
C ALA A 409 13.02 11.90 -24.69
N LEU A 410 13.58 11.85 -23.47
CA LEU A 410 13.25 10.84 -22.48
C LEU A 410 11.95 11.19 -21.75
N THR A 411 10.86 10.54 -22.12
CA THR A 411 9.56 10.72 -21.46
C THR A 411 8.64 9.52 -21.65
N GLU A 412 7.79 9.27 -20.65
CA GLU A 412 6.73 8.25 -20.65
C GLU A 412 5.32 8.86 -20.59
N ASP A 413 5.19 10.17 -20.33
CA ASP A 413 3.92 10.93 -20.33
C ASP A 413 2.74 10.27 -19.57
N TRP A 414 3.07 9.56 -18.49
CA TRP A 414 2.11 8.79 -17.70
C TRP A 414 0.92 9.63 -17.22
N TYR A 415 1.15 10.90 -16.86
CA TYR A 415 0.09 11.78 -16.38
C TYR A 415 -1.02 12.01 -17.41
N ASN A 416 -0.67 12.23 -18.69
CA ASN A 416 -1.67 12.58 -19.70
C ASN A 416 -2.18 11.34 -20.44
N GLU A 417 -1.32 10.35 -20.70
CA GLU A 417 -1.70 9.16 -21.46
C GLU A 417 -2.41 8.10 -20.60
N HIS A 418 -2.20 8.12 -19.28
CA HIS A 418 -2.77 7.14 -18.36
C HIS A 418 -3.61 7.75 -17.26
N LEU A 419 -3.01 8.56 -16.38
CA LEU A 419 -3.68 9.04 -15.17
C LEU A 419 -4.96 9.83 -15.49
N LEU A 420 -4.84 10.82 -16.39
CA LEU A 420 -5.96 11.65 -16.83
C LEU A 420 -7.06 10.83 -17.51
N GLU A 421 -6.66 9.84 -18.32
CA GLU A 421 -7.57 8.97 -19.06
C GLU A 421 -8.40 8.06 -18.13
N ILE A 422 -7.78 7.50 -17.08
CA ILE A 422 -8.49 6.72 -16.06
C ILE A 422 -9.41 7.63 -15.26
N ALA A 423 -8.88 8.76 -14.75
CA ALA A 423 -9.61 9.67 -13.89
C ALA A 423 -10.88 10.21 -14.57
N ARG A 424 -10.77 10.62 -15.84
CA ARG A 424 -11.92 11.05 -16.65
C ARG A 424 -12.88 9.91 -16.96
N GLY A 425 -12.35 8.75 -17.35
CA GLY A 425 -13.17 7.60 -17.72
C GLY A 425 -14.02 7.09 -16.56
N ALA A 426 -13.46 7.07 -15.36
CA ALA A 426 -14.17 6.66 -14.15
C ALA A 426 -14.93 7.81 -13.48
N GLY A 427 -14.65 9.08 -13.81
CA GLY A 427 -15.32 10.23 -13.19
C GLY A 427 -15.02 10.33 -11.68
N VAL A 428 -13.75 10.18 -11.32
CA VAL A 428 -13.32 10.15 -9.91
C VAL A 428 -13.41 11.52 -9.24
N SER A 429 -13.68 11.51 -7.93
CA SER A 429 -13.74 12.72 -7.11
C SER A 429 -12.37 13.30 -6.81
N TYR A 430 -11.35 12.43 -6.67
CA TYR A 430 -9.96 12.84 -6.59
C TYR A 430 -9.03 11.71 -7.05
N VAL A 431 -7.77 12.08 -7.22
CA VAL A 431 -6.64 11.18 -7.47
C VAL A 431 -5.53 11.56 -6.51
N LEU A 432 -4.97 10.58 -5.80
CA LEU A 432 -3.85 10.78 -4.89
C LEU A 432 -2.65 9.96 -5.36
N THR A 433 -1.51 10.63 -5.55
CA THR A 433 -0.22 9.94 -5.72
C THR A 433 0.50 9.80 -4.38
N TRP A 434 1.34 8.78 -4.22
CA TRP A 434 2.10 8.60 -2.99
C TRP A 434 3.09 9.75 -2.71
N GLN A 435 3.64 9.75 -1.49
CA GLN A 435 4.53 10.80 -1.01
C GLN A 435 5.82 10.92 -1.83
N THR A 436 6.36 12.14 -1.85
CA THR A 436 7.70 12.43 -2.37
C THR A 436 8.68 12.38 -1.21
N TYR A 437 9.52 11.34 -1.14
CA TYR A 437 10.67 11.35 -0.24
C TYR A 437 11.73 12.26 -0.83
N TYR A 438 11.86 13.48 -0.29
CA TYR A 438 12.88 14.43 -0.70
C TYR A 438 13.58 14.96 0.55
N ASP A 439 14.87 14.67 0.70
CA ASP A 439 15.72 15.29 1.73
C ASP A 439 16.85 16.14 1.13
N GLY A 440 16.92 16.24 -0.20
CA GLY A 440 17.89 17.04 -0.93
C GLY A 440 19.28 16.40 -1.10
N SER A 441 19.49 15.15 -0.66
CA SER A 441 20.75 14.41 -0.81
C SER A 441 20.57 13.11 -1.62
N GLY A 442 21.62 12.63 -2.30
CA GLY A 442 21.68 11.27 -2.87
C GLY A 442 20.82 10.94 -4.11
N PHE A 443 20.01 11.87 -4.63
CA PHE A 443 18.99 11.60 -5.66
C PHE A 443 19.47 10.97 -6.98
N ASP A 444 20.71 11.29 -7.39
CA ASP A 444 21.30 10.76 -8.62
C ASP A 444 21.83 9.32 -8.42
N ASP A 445 22.19 8.97 -7.19
CA ASP A 445 22.94 7.76 -6.83
C ASP A 445 22.13 6.74 -6.01
N GLU A 446 20.97 7.14 -5.46
CA GLU A 446 20.11 6.30 -4.62
C GLU A 446 18.71 6.06 -5.23
N PRO A 447 18.08 4.90 -4.95
CA PRO A 447 16.70 4.63 -5.35
C PRO A 447 15.71 5.39 -4.45
N VAL A 448 15.46 6.65 -4.78
CA VAL A 448 14.49 7.49 -4.06
C VAL A 448 13.17 7.53 -4.81
N TYR A 449 12.07 7.14 -4.16
CA TYR A 449 10.73 7.16 -4.76
C TYR A 449 10.02 8.49 -4.58
N TYR A 450 9.46 8.98 -5.68
CA TYR A 450 8.59 10.14 -5.72
C TYR A 450 7.63 10.01 -6.89
N TYR A 451 6.45 10.61 -6.74
CA TYR A 451 5.32 10.46 -7.67
C TYR A 451 4.84 11.78 -8.26
N VAL A 452 5.58 12.87 -7.97
CA VAL A 452 5.37 14.20 -8.53
C VAL A 452 6.73 14.73 -8.99
N PRO A 453 6.89 15.18 -10.26
CA PRO A 453 8.16 15.70 -10.73
C PRO A 453 8.47 17.08 -10.13
N PHE A 454 9.76 17.39 -10.05
CA PHE A 454 10.27 18.71 -9.68
C PHE A 454 10.74 19.49 -10.92
N PRO A 455 11.02 20.80 -10.82
CA PRO A 455 11.58 21.56 -11.93
C PRO A 455 12.81 20.87 -12.53
N GLU A 456 12.92 20.84 -13.86
CA GLU A 456 13.98 20.15 -14.62
C GLU A 456 13.88 18.61 -14.70
N HIS A 457 12.92 17.98 -14.02
CA HIS A 457 12.61 16.57 -14.25
C HIS A 457 12.08 16.35 -15.69
N PRO A 458 12.41 15.23 -16.37
CA PRO A 458 11.93 14.99 -17.75
C PRO A 458 10.41 15.03 -17.91
N GLU A 459 9.67 14.54 -16.92
CA GLU A 459 8.20 14.59 -16.87
C GLU A 459 7.60 15.94 -16.43
N ALA A 460 8.41 16.98 -16.16
CA ALA A 460 7.90 18.25 -15.62
C ALA A 460 6.94 18.96 -16.58
N GLU A 461 7.20 18.96 -17.89
CA GLU A 461 6.27 19.55 -18.88
C GLU A 461 4.97 18.75 -18.99
N ASN A 462 5.04 17.42 -18.92
CA ASN A 462 3.84 16.57 -18.96
C ASN A 462 2.97 16.79 -17.73
N PHE A 463 3.57 16.91 -16.55
CA PHE A 463 2.84 17.25 -15.33
C PHE A 463 2.20 18.64 -15.41
N ARG A 464 2.88 19.64 -16.00
CA ARG A 464 2.28 20.97 -16.23
C ARG A 464 1.11 20.90 -17.20
N ARG A 465 1.20 20.12 -18.27
CA ARG A 465 0.08 19.90 -19.19
C ARG A 465 -1.10 19.21 -18.49
N PHE A 466 -0.83 18.19 -17.69
CA PHE A 466 -1.84 17.54 -16.85
C PHE A 466 -2.51 18.55 -15.91
N ALA A 467 -1.73 19.39 -15.23
CA ALA A 467 -2.25 20.41 -14.32
C ALA A 467 -2.98 21.57 -15.00
N GLN A 468 -2.77 21.78 -16.30
CA GLN A 468 -3.49 22.78 -17.10
C GLN A 468 -4.76 22.20 -17.74
N ASP A 469 -4.96 20.89 -17.64
CA ASP A 469 -6.15 20.25 -18.19
C ASP A 469 -7.40 20.72 -17.42
N PRO A 470 -8.50 21.12 -18.11
CA PRO A 470 -9.70 21.62 -17.43
C PRO A 470 -10.39 20.62 -16.49
N ALA A 471 -10.09 19.33 -16.60
CA ALA A 471 -10.62 18.30 -15.71
C ALA A 471 -9.78 18.12 -14.43
N VAL A 472 -8.65 18.82 -14.31
CA VAL A 472 -7.72 18.69 -13.18
C VAL A 472 -7.75 19.97 -12.34
N CYS A 473 -7.88 19.78 -11.03
CA CYS A 473 -7.78 20.86 -10.06
C CYS A 473 -6.66 20.59 -9.06
N PHE A 474 -5.81 21.59 -8.85
CA PHE A 474 -4.92 21.67 -7.70
C PHE A 474 -5.39 22.90 -6.91
N ASP A 475 -6.14 22.68 -5.82
CA ASP A 475 -6.78 23.71 -4.96
C ASP A 475 -8.15 24.24 -5.46
N ALA A 476 -9.03 24.65 -4.53
CA ALA A 476 -10.44 24.97 -4.83
C ALA A 476 -10.65 26.22 -5.68
N MET A 477 -9.63 27.06 -5.82
CA MET A 477 -9.72 28.26 -6.66
C MET A 477 -9.75 27.96 -8.17
N ALA A 478 -9.45 26.73 -8.59
CA ALA A 478 -9.33 26.35 -10.00
C ALA A 478 -10.44 25.41 -10.52
N CYS A 479 -11.32 24.88 -9.65
CA CYS A 479 -12.40 24.00 -10.12
C CYS A 479 -13.56 24.80 -10.70
N HIS A 480 -13.70 24.78 -12.02
CA HIS A 480 -14.92 25.24 -12.67
C HIS A 480 -15.98 24.11 -12.62
N PRO A 481 -17.22 24.41 -12.17
CA PRO A 481 -18.29 23.44 -12.06
C PRO A 481 -18.80 22.91 -13.40
#